data_AF-A0A3D2W4N1-F1
#
_entry.id   AF-A0A3D2W4N1-F1
#
_cell.length_a   1.000
_cell.length_b   1.000
_cell.length_c   1.000
_cell.angle_alpha   90.00
_cell.angle_beta   90.00
_cell.angle_gamma   90.00
#
_symmetry.space_group_name_H-M   'P 1'
#
loop_
_entity.id
_entity.type
_entity.pdbx_description
1 polymer ?
#
loop_
_entity_poly.entity_id
_entity_poly.type
_entity_poly.pdbx_seq_one_letter_code
_entity_poly.pdbx_strand_id
1 'polypeptide(L)'
;MYTIENMYDLDHTLARDYLKQFTYPWEALKGIKDFIISLGASLDPEEYTEVSPQVWVHKTATVFPSAYLGAPCIIGPNTEVRHCAFIRGSALVGADCVVGNSVELKNVILFDHVQTPHYNYVGDSILGYYSHMGAGSITSNVKSDKTLVVVHGDDENINTELKKFGAMLGDHVEVGCNSVLNPGTVIGR
;
A
#
# COMPACT_ATOMS: atom_id res chain seq x y z
N MET A 1 16.52 -7.45 9.77
CA MET A 1 16.51 -6.40 8.72
C MET A 1 15.12 -6.19 8.11
N TYR A 2 14.38 -7.26 7.79
CA TYR A 2 13.09 -7.19 7.07
C TYR A 2 11.82 -7.21 7.94
N THR A 3 11.96 -7.07 9.25
CA THR A 3 10.80 -7.10 10.17
C THR A 3 10.10 -5.76 10.18
N ILE A 4 8.83 -5.75 10.57
CA ILE A 4 8.02 -4.52 10.62
C ILE A 4 8.70 -3.44 11.45
N GLU A 5 9.19 -3.78 12.64
CA GLU A 5 9.86 -2.86 13.56
C GLU A 5 11.13 -2.21 12.98
N ASN A 6 11.81 -2.90 12.05
CA ASN A 6 13.03 -2.39 11.43
C ASN A 6 12.74 -1.57 10.16
N MET A 7 11.61 -1.82 9.50
CA MET A 7 11.28 -1.21 8.21
C MET A 7 10.37 0.01 8.32
N TYR A 8 9.50 0.06 9.33
CA TYR A 8 8.37 0.99 9.36
C TYR A 8 8.26 1.74 10.66
N ASP A 9 8.03 3.05 10.55
CA ASP A 9 7.61 3.89 11.65
C ASP A 9 6.09 3.85 11.71
N LEU A 10 5.58 3.02 12.62
CA LEU A 10 4.16 2.80 12.76
C LEU A 10 3.41 4.02 13.35
N ASP A 11 4.10 5.11 13.66
CA ASP A 11 3.48 6.38 14.02
C ASP A 11 2.85 7.09 12.81
N HIS A 12 3.26 6.70 11.60
CA HIS A 12 2.84 7.32 10.33
C HIS A 12 1.86 6.45 9.52
N THR A 13 0.97 5.73 10.22
CA THR A 13 -0.09 4.94 9.58
C THR A 13 -1.25 4.63 10.52
N LEU A 14 -2.46 4.59 9.98
CA LEU A 14 -3.64 4.03 10.67
C LEU A 14 -3.56 2.50 10.84
N ALA A 15 -2.60 1.83 10.19
CA ALA A 15 -2.41 0.38 10.28
C ALA A 15 -1.55 -0.07 11.46
N ARG A 16 -1.16 0.82 12.39
CA ARG A 16 -0.26 0.51 13.50
C ARG A 16 -0.62 -0.78 14.24
N ASP A 17 -1.83 -0.83 14.81
CA ASP A 17 -2.26 -1.95 15.66
C ASP A 17 -2.51 -3.23 14.86
N TYR A 18 -2.80 -3.08 13.57
CA TYR A 18 -2.88 -4.20 12.65
C TYR A 18 -1.50 -4.80 12.37
N LEU A 19 -0.52 -3.97 12.01
CA LEU A 19 0.82 -4.39 11.63
C LEU A 19 1.61 -4.96 12.82
N LYS A 20 1.39 -4.45 14.05
CA LYS A 20 2.03 -4.99 15.27
C LYS A 20 1.72 -6.47 15.57
N GLN A 21 0.72 -7.05 14.91
CA GLN A 21 0.37 -8.47 15.09
C GLN A 21 1.30 -9.42 14.33
N PHE A 22 2.16 -8.89 13.46
CA PHE A 22 3.00 -9.66 12.55
C PHE A 22 4.48 -9.39 12.79
N THR A 23 5.33 -10.35 12.42
CA THR A 23 6.78 -10.16 12.46
C THR A 23 7.26 -9.55 11.16
N TYR A 24 6.77 -10.08 10.03
CA TYR A 24 7.13 -9.65 8.69
C TYR A 24 5.96 -8.94 8.00
N PRO A 25 6.22 -7.88 7.23
CA PRO A 25 5.15 -7.07 6.63
C PRO A 25 4.24 -7.85 5.67
N TRP A 26 4.77 -8.83 4.95
CA TRP A 26 3.97 -9.61 3.99
C TRP A 26 2.95 -10.53 4.66
N GLU A 27 3.11 -10.87 5.94
CA GLU A 27 2.13 -11.68 6.69
C GLU A 27 0.78 -10.97 6.78
N ALA A 28 0.80 -9.62 6.78
CA ALA A 28 -0.39 -8.78 6.81
C ALA A 28 -1.21 -8.85 5.50
N LEU A 29 -0.62 -9.23 4.35
CA LEU A 29 -1.30 -9.12 3.05
C LEU A 29 -2.63 -9.87 2.95
N LYS A 30 -2.80 -10.97 3.70
CA LYS A 30 -4.02 -11.78 3.67
C LYS A 30 -5.22 -11.09 4.36
N GLY A 31 -4.96 -10.25 5.35
CA GLY A 31 -6.01 -9.67 6.21
C GLY A 31 -6.35 -8.21 5.92
N ILE A 32 -5.63 -7.54 5.01
CA ILE A 32 -5.82 -6.11 4.70
C ILE A 32 -7.28 -5.77 4.40
N LYS A 33 -7.98 -6.61 3.65
CA LYS A 33 -9.40 -6.39 3.30
C LYS A 33 -10.28 -6.25 4.55
N ASP A 34 -10.22 -7.25 5.43
CA ASP A 34 -11.07 -7.30 6.63
C ASP A 34 -10.66 -6.23 7.64
N PHE A 35 -9.35 -5.95 7.73
CA PHE A 35 -8.80 -4.83 8.48
C PHE A 35 -9.38 -3.48 8.02
N ILE A 36 -9.37 -3.18 6.72
CA ILE A 36 -9.89 -1.92 6.18
C ILE A 36 -11.40 -1.79 6.46
N ILE A 37 -12.17 -2.87 6.32
CA ILE A 37 -13.61 -2.85 6.63
C ILE A 37 -13.84 -2.53 8.10
N SER A 38 -13.10 -3.17 9.00
CA SER A 38 -13.20 -2.93 10.45
C SER A 38 -12.76 -1.52 10.83
N LEU A 39 -11.65 -1.04 10.28
CA LEU A 39 -11.14 0.31 10.52
C LEU A 39 -12.13 1.36 10.01
N GLY A 40 -12.60 1.21 8.78
CA GLY A 40 -13.54 2.14 8.15
C GLY A 40 -14.82 2.34 8.94
N ALA A 41 -15.38 1.26 9.51
CA ALA A 41 -16.56 1.32 10.38
C ALA A 41 -16.34 2.05 11.72
N SER A 42 -15.08 2.29 12.10
CA SER A 42 -14.70 2.97 13.35
C SER A 42 -14.19 4.40 13.13
N LEU A 43 -14.06 4.86 11.88
CA LEU A 43 -13.59 6.21 11.57
C LEU A 43 -14.60 7.27 12.03
N ASP A 44 -14.08 8.42 12.46
CA ASP A 44 -14.92 9.56 12.88
C ASP A 44 -15.75 10.08 11.68
N PRO A 45 -17.11 10.03 11.75
CA PRO A 45 -17.96 10.58 10.70
C PRO A 45 -17.83 12.10 10.51
N GLU A 46 -17.28 12.81 11.50
CA GLU A 46 -16.96 14.24 11.38
C GLU A 46 -15.71 14.50 10.54
N GLU A 47 -14.84 13.50 10.37
CA GLU A 47 -13.61 13.60 9.57
C GLU A 47 -13.70 12.85 8.24
N TYR A 48 -14.42 11.72 8.19
CA TYR A 48 -14.54 10.86 7.02
C TYR A 48 -15.96 10.80 6.48
N THR A 49 -16.08 10.72 5.15
CA THR A 49 -17.34 10.42 4.46
C THR A 49 -17.26 9.05 3.80
N GLU A 50 -18.24 8.19 4.05
CA GLU A 50 -18.44 6.97 3.27
C GLU A 50 -19.10 7.33 1.93
N VAL A 51 -18.29 7.53 0.89
CA VAL A 51 -18.76 8.00 -0.44
C VAL A 51 -19.44 6.89 -1.26
N SER A 52 -19.20 5.63 -0.89
CA SER A 52 -19.90 4.44 -1.38
C SER A 52 -19.67 3.30 -0.38
N PRO A 53 -20.45 2.20 -0.40
CA PRO A 53 -20.31 1.12 0.57
C PRO A 53 -18.85 0.64 0.71
N GLN A 54 -18.31 0.75 1.92
CA GLN A 54 -16.93 0.40 2.29
C GLN A 54 -15.83 1.24 1.62
N VAL A 55 -16.15 2.46 1.19
CA VAL A 55 -15.17 3.42 0.67
C VAL A 55 -15.26 4.70 1.47
N TRP A 56 -14.24 4.96 2.26
CA TRP A 56 -14.15 6.13 3.14
C TRP A 56 -13.10 7.11 2.64
N VAL A 57 -13.46 8.38 2.58
CA VAL A 57 -12.58 9.46 2.13
C VAL A 57 -12.57 10.55 3.19
N HIS A 58 -11.39 10.94 3.67
CA HIS A 58 -11.26 12.06 4.59
C HIS A 58 -11.76 13.35 3.92
N LYS A 59 -12.45 14.22 4.66
CA LYS A 59 -13.08 15.44 4.11
C LYS A 59 -12.08 16.45 3.51
N THR A 60 -10.80 16.35 3.88
CA THR A 60 -9.72 17.19 3.30
C THR A 60 -8.99 16.53 2.13
N ALA A 61 -9.25 15.26 1.83
CA ALA A 61 -8.65 14.59 0.68
C ALA A 61 -9.25 15.15 -0.63
N THR A 62 -8.43 15.22 -1.67
CA THR A 62 -8.87 15.63 -3.01
C THR A 62 -8.91 14.43 -3.93
N VAL A 63 -10.11 14.01 -4.33
CA VAL A 63 -10.32 12.92 -5.29
C VAL A 63 -10.84 13.50 -6.60
N PHE A 64 -10.09 13.32 -7.68
CA PHE A 64 -10.47 13.85 -8.97
C PHE A 64 -11.64 13.06 -9.60
N PRO A 65 -12.55 13.69 -10.36
CA PRO A 65 -13.78 13.04 -10.84
C PRO A 65 -13.59 11.77 -11.69
N SER A 66 -12.44 11.63 -12.36
CA SER A 66 -12.14 10.46 -13.19
C SER A 66 -11.41 9.34 -12.44
N ALA A 67 -11.08 9.53 -11.17
CA ALA A 67 -10.52 8.46 -10.34
C ALA A 67 -11.61 7.45 -9.98
N TYR A 68 -11.23 6.16 -9.94
CA TYR A 68 -12.11 5.10 -9.47
C TYR A 68 -11.61 4.58 -8.12
N LEU A 69 -12.54 4.53 -7.15
CA LEU A 69 -12.31 4.00 -5.80
C LEU A 69 -13.12 2.71 -5.62
N GLY A 70 -12.44 1.57 -5.70
CA GLY A 70 -13.01 0.25 -5.47
C GLY A 70 -13.00 -0.13 -3.98
N ALA A 71 -14.04 -0.84 -3.55
CA ALA A 71 -14.19 -1.27 -2.16
C ALA A 71 -13.35 -2.52 -1.79
N PRO A 72 -12.90 -2.65 -0.53
CA PRO A 72 -12.91 -1.62 0.49
C PRO A 72 -11.71 -0.66 0.32
N CYS A 73 -11.87 0.62 0.62
CA CYS A 73 -10.79 1.61 0.46
C CYS A 73 -10.92 2.73 1.49
N ILE A 74 -9.78 3.18 2.04
CA ILE A 74 -9.69 4.35 2.90
C ILE A 74 -8.67 5.32 2.32
N ILE A 75 -9.06 6.58 2.12
CA ILE A 75 -8.19 7.67 1.69
C ILE A 75 -8.03 8.66 2.85
N GLY A 76 -6.80 8.80 3.34
CA GLY A 76 -6.43 9.65 4.48
C GLY A 76 -6.45 11.17 4.19
N PRO A 77 -6.22 11.99 5.22
CA PRO A 77 -6.31 13.44 5.14
C PRO A 77 -5.31 14.02 4.16
N ASN A 78 -5.71 15.09 3.46
CA ASN A 78 -4.89 15.87 2.52
C ASN A 78 -4.31 15.07 1.33
N THR A 79 -4.62 13.79 1.22
CA THR A 79 -4.18 12.93 0.12
C THR A 79 -4.83 13.35 -1.19
N GLU A 80 -4.05 13.33 -2.26
CA GLU A 80 -4.49 13.61 -3.61
C GLU A 80 -4.62 12.31 -4.41
N VAL A 81 -5.84 11.99 -4.84
CA VAL A 81 -6.12 10.90 -5.78
C VAL A 81 -6.43 11.50 -7.15
N ARG A 82 -5.42 11.53 -8.01
CA ARG A 82 -5.42 12.25 -9.29
C ARG A 82 -6.24 11.53 -10.36
N HIS A 83 -6.42 12.24 -11.48
CA HIS A 83 -7.15 11.78 -12.64
C HIS A 83 -6.78 10.37 -13.09
N CYS A 84 -7.79 9.55 -13.34
CA CYS A 84 -7.66 8.20 -13.88
C CYS A 84 -6.88 7.24 -12.99
N ALA A 85 -6.64 7.56 -11.72
CA ALA A 85 -6.21 6.57 -10.74
C ALA A 85 -7.27 5.46 -10.63
N PHE A 86 -6.81 4.21 -10.54
CA PHE A 86 -7.65 3.02 -10.47
C PHE A 86 -7.34 2.24 -9.20
N ILE A 87 -8.00 2.59 -8.10
CA ILE A 87 -7.90 1.84 -6.86
C ILE A 87 -8.87 0.68 -6.94
N ARG A 88 -8.36 -0.55 -7.04
CA ARG A 88 -9.20 -1.75 -7.18
C ARG A 88 -9.90 -2.15 -5.89
N GLY A 89 -9.35 -1.72 -4.76
CA GLY A 89 -9.83 -2.04 -3.42
C GLY A 89 -8.79 -2.78 -2.58
N SER A 90 -9.16 -3.01 -1.32
CA SER A 90 -8.25 -3.37 -0.24
C SER A 90 -7.06 -2.40 -0.17
N ALA A 91 -7.33 -1.09 -0.23
CA ALA A 91 -6.29 -0.06 -0.20
C ALA A 91 -6.51 0.86 1.01
N LEU A 92 -5.50 0.93 1.88
CA LEU A 92 -5.37 1.98 2.88
C LEU A 92 -4.32 2.96 2.39
N VAL A 93 -4.71 4.21 2.20
CA VAL A 93 -3.80 5.30 1.82
C VAL A 93 -3.75 6.30 2.97
N GLY A 94 -2.55 6.55 3.49
CA GLY A 94 -2.30 7.46 4.61
C GLY A 94 -2.57 8.94 4.32
N ALA A 95 -2.09 9.78 5.23
CA ALA A 95 -2.15 11.23 5.11
C ALA A 95 -1.14 11.77 4.09
N ASP A 96 -1.48 12.88 3.44
CA ASP A 96 -0.57 13.66 2.58
C ASP A 96 0.10 12.83 1.46
N CYS A 97 -0.56 11.76 1.02
CA CYS A 97 -0.10 10.90 -0.06
C CYS A 97 -0.44 11.46 -1.43
N VAL A 98 0.26 10.96 -2.45
CA VAL A 98 -0.08 11.19 -3.86
C VAL A 98 -0.35 9.86 -4.54
N VAL A 99 -1.62 9.63 -4.89
CA VAL A 99 -2.04 8.56 -5.81
C VAL A 99 -2.29 9.21 -7.16
N GLY A 100 -1.26 9.19 -7.99
CA GLY A 100 -1.17 10.03 -9.15
C GLY A 100 -1.88 9.50 -10.40
N ASN A 101 -1.56 10.11 -11.55
CA ASN A 101 -2.28 9.80 -12.79
C ASN A 101 -2.04 8.35 -13.24
N SER A 102 -3.14 7.66 -13.56
CA SER A 102 -3.12 6.29 -14.08
C SER A 102 -2.35 5.30 -13.19
N VAL A 103 -2.36 5.56 -11.89
CA VAL A 103 -1.84 4.65 -10.87
C VAL A 103 -2.90 3.60 -10.55
N GLU A 104 -2.51 2.33 -10.53
CA GLU A 104 -3.35 1.23 -10.09
C GLU A 104 -2.88 0.73 -8.72
N LEU A 105 -3.80 0.72 -7.74
CA LEU A 105 -3.56 0.19 -6.39
C LEU A 105 -4.43 -1.03 -6.13
N LYS A 106 -3.87 -2.08 -5.54
CA LYS A 106 -4.63 -3.30 -5.19
C LYS A 106 -4.02 -4.04 -4.01
N ASN A 107 -4.76 -4.19 -2.91
CA ASN A 107 -4.27 -4.88 -1.70
C ASN A 107 -2.99 -4.24 -1.15
N VAL A 108 -3.09 -3.00 -0.67
CA VAL A 108 -1.95 -2.17 -0.27
C VAL A 108 -2.18 -1.44 1.04
N ILE A 109 -1.09 -1.17 1.74
CA ILE A 109 -1.02 -0.15 2.80
C ILE A 109 0.04 0.85 2.38
N LEU A 110 -0.36 2.11 2.18
CA LEU A 110 0.55 3.23 1.98
C LEU A 110 0.56 4.06 3.26
N PHE A 111 1.73 4.24 3.85
CA PHE A 111 1.94 5.10 5.01
C PHE A 111 1.82 6.56 4.60
N ASP A 112 1.88 7.47 5.57
CA ASP A 112 1.79 8.90 5.32
C ASP A 112 2.91 9.39 4.38
N HIS A 113 2.62 10.42 3.60
CA HIS A 113 3.50 11.04 2.61
C HIS A 113 4.01 10.13 1.47
N VAL A 114 3.47 8.92 1.31
CA VAL A 114 3.84 8.05 0.20
C VAL A 114 3.42 8.66 -1.14
N GLN A 115 4.31 8.56 -2.13
CA GLN A 115 4.05 9.05 -3.48
C GLN A 115 4.14 7.94 -4.52
N THR A 116 3.04 7.76 -5.24
CA THR A 116 2.91 6.95 -6.46
C THR A 116 2.39 7.88 -7.56
N PRO A 117 3.23 8.73 -8.14
CA PRO A 117 2.79 9.93 -8.83
C PRO A 117 2.35 9.68 -10.29
N HIS A 118 2.89 8.66 -10.98
CA HIS A 118 2.66 8.51 -12.44
C HIS A 118 2.80 7.05 -12.90
N TYR A 119 1.72 6.50 -13.46
CA TYR A 119 1.74 5.20 -14.16
C TYR A 119 2.29 4.03 -13.33
N ASN A 120 2.13 4.07 -12.01
CA ASN A 120 2.58 3.00 -11.13
C ASN A 120 1.51 1.91 -11.05
N TYR A 121 1.94 0.66 -11.01
CA TYR A 121 1.11 -0.44 -10.50
C TYR A 121 1.69 -0.89 -9.17
N VAL A 122 0.89 -0.78 -8.10
CA VAL A 122 1.26 -1.21 -6.75
C VAL A 122 0.23 -2.23 -6.26
N GLY A 123 0.67 -3.47 -6.13
CA GLY A 123 -0.19 -4.61 -5.85
C GLY A 123 0.38 -5.51 -4.78
N ASP A 124 -0.42 -5.90 -3.78
CA ASP A 124 -0.02 -6.81 -2.69
C ASP A 124 1.28 -6.33 -2.01
N SER A 125 1.31 -5.06 -1.60
CA SER A 125 2.52 -4.32 -1.19
C SER A 125 2.29 -3.39 0.00
N ILE A 126 3.34 -3.10 0.77
CA ILE A 126 3.32 -2.09 1.85
C ILE A 126 4.44 -1.09 1.60
N LEU A 127 4.09 0.20 1.49
CA LEU A 127 5.03 1.29 1.26
C LEU A 127 5.13 2.16 2.53
N GLY A 128 6.33 2.28 3.06
CA GLY A 128 6.64 2.98 4.31
C GLY A 128 6.56 4.50 4.20
N TYR A 129 6.72 5.16 5.35
CA TYR A 129 6.63 6.61 5.48
C TYR A 129 7.55 7.30 4.49
N TYR A 130 7.06 8.29 3.73
CA TYR A 130 7.83 8.98 2.68
C TYR A 130 8.42 8.08 1.57
N SER A 131 8.00 6.83 1.40
CA SER A 131 8.43 6.06 0.23
C SER A 131 7.93 6.71 -1.07
N HIS A 132 8.77 6.68 -2.10
CA HIS A 132 8.46 7.25 -3.41
C HIS A 132 8.68 6.23 -4.53
N MET A 133 7.69 6.10 -5.41
CA MET A 133 7.76 5.26 -6.60
C MET A 133 7.93 6.12 -7.85
N GLY A 134 9.10 6.12 -8.47
CA GLY A 134 9.36 6.87 -9.70
C GLY A 134 8.37 6.52 -10.83
N ALA A 135 8.20 7.43 -11.78
CA ALA A 135 7.22 7.27 -12.85
C ALA A 135 7.39 5.93 -13.60
N GLY A 136 6.29 5.22 -13.82
CA GLY A 136 6.27 3.94 -14.52
C GLY A 136 6.89 2.77 -13.77
N SER A 137 7.29 2.94 -12.50
CA SER A 137 7.77 1.82 -11.69
C SER A 137 6.63 0.93 -11.19
N ILE A 138 6.88 -0.37 -11.13
CA ILE A 138 5.86 -1.42 -10.96
C ILE A 138 6.28 -2.40 -9.87
N THR A 139 5.35 -2.76 -8.99
CA THR A 139 5.49 -3.93 -8.10
C THR A 139 4.84 -5.15 -8.76
N SER A 140 5.62 -6.01 -9.41
CA SER A 140 5.08 -7.28 -9.91
C SER A 140 4.73 -8.15 -8.72
N ASN A 141 3.53 -8.72 -8.70
CA ASN A 141 3.02 -9.45 -7.52
C ASN A 141 2.82 -10.94 -7.73
N VAL A 142 3.11 -11.48 -8.91
CA VAL A 142 2.95 -12.92 -9.23
C VAL A 142 4.17 -13.40 -10.00
N LYS A 143 4.78 -14.50 -9.56
CA LYS A 143 5.86 -15.13 -10.31
C LYS A 143 5.38 -15.69 -11.65
N SER A 144 6.22 -15.61 -12.68
CA SER A 144 5.88 -16.11 -14.02
C SER A 144 5.62 -17.62 -14.03
N ASP A 145 6.39 -18.38 -13.25
CA ASP A 145 6.25 -19.83 -13.05
C ASP A 145 5.05 -20.22 -12.17
N LYS A 146 4.35 -19.23 -11.61
CA LYS A 146 3.24 -19.39 -10.68
C LYS A 146 3.61 -20.20 -9.44
N THR A 147 4.87 -20.30 -9.02
CA THR A 147 5.19 -20.91 -7.72
C THR A 147 4.91 -19.93 -6.58
N LEU A 148 5.05 -20.38 -5.33
CA LEU A 148 4.94 -19.49 -4.16
C LEU A 148 6.12 -18.50 -4.17
N VAL A 149 5.85 -17.29 -3.68
CA VAL A 149 6.85 -16.24 -3.53
C VAL A 149 7.76 -16.58 -2.35
N VAL A 150 9.05 -16.39 -2.54
CA VAL A 150 10.09 -16.58 -1.52
C VAL A 150 10.82 -15.26 -1.40
N VAL A 151 11.06 -14.79 -0.18
CA VAL A 151 11.92 -13.64 0.08
C VAL A 151 13.34 -14.16 0.21
N HIS A 152 14.25 -13.58 -0.56
CA HIS A 152 15.68 -13.92 -0.50
C HIS A 152 16.34 -13.02 0.55
N GLY A 153 16.58 -13.57 1.74
CA GLY A 153 17.31 -12.88 2.80
C GLY A 153 18.81 -13.08 2.70
N ASP A 154 19.57 -12.34 3.51
CA ASP A 154 21.03 -12.39 3.53
C ASP A 154 21.57 -13.77 3.94
N ASP A 155 20.98 -14.40 4.97
CA ASP A 155 21.43 -15.68 5.52
C ASP A 155 20.62 -16.87 4.99
N GLU A 156 19.32 -16.70 4.79
CA GLU A 156 18.42 -17.75 4.33
C GLU A 156 17.21 -17.22 3.54
N ASN A 157 16.63 -18.13 2.75
CA ASN A 157 15.38 -17.89 2.06
C ASN A 157 14.21 -18.02 3.03
N ILE A 158 13.30 -17.05 2.99
CA ILE A 158 12.08 -17.05 3.80
C ILE A 158 10.90 -17.45 2.92
N ASN A 159 10.29 -18.61 3.23
CA ASN A 159 9.09 -19.07 2.55
C ASN A 159 7.88 -18.25 3.04
N THR A 160 7.20 -17.58 2.11
CA THR A 160 6.08 -16.69 2.47
C THR A 160 4.73 -17.38 2.50
N GLU A 161 4.62 -18.57 1.88
CA GLU A 161 3.36 -19.26 1.60
C GLU A 161 2.35 -18.41 0.79
N LEU A 162 2.83 -17.38 0.08
CA LEU A 162 2.00 -16.47 -0.72
C LEU A 162 2.13 -16.76 -2.21
N LYS A 163 0.99 -16.84 -2.90
CA LYS A 163 0.93 -16.84 -4.36
C LYS A 163 1.07 -15.43 -4.95
N LYS A 164 0.65 -14.42 -4.17
CA LYS A 164 0.71 -13.00 -4.53
C LYS A 164 1.44 -12.20 -3.46
N PHE A 165 2.49 -11.50 -3.85
CA PHE A 165 3.29 -10.60 -3.04
C PHE A 165 4.01 -9.67 -4.02
N GLY A 166 3.73 -8.37 -3.97
CA GLY A 166 4.48 -7.33 -4.68
C GLY A 166 5.79 -6.97 -4.01
N ALA A 167 5.84 -5.80 -3.35
CA ALA A 167 7.02 -5.29 -2.67
C ALA A 167 6.73 -4.74 -1.27
N MET A 168 7.75 -4.76 -0.41
CA MET A 168 7.75 -4.13 0.90
C MET A 168 8.84 -3.06 0.88
N LEU A 169 8.44 -1.78 0.86
CA LEU A 169 9.39 -0.66 0.90
C LEU A 169 9.39 -0.10 2.31
N GLY A 170 10.56 0.00 2.93
CA GLY A 170 10.73 0.69 4.20
C GLY A 170 10.57 2.20 4.05
N ASP A 171 10.60 2.89 5.19
CA ASP A 171 10.49 4.35 5.21
C ASP A 171 11.61 5.02 4.38
N HIS A 172 11.28 6.12 3.72
CA HIS A 172 12.16 6.94 2.89
C HIS A 172 12.78 6.26 1.66
N VAL A 173 12.35 5.05 1.32
CA VAL A 173 12.82 4.36 0.12
C VAL A 173 12.38 5.10 -1.15
N GLU A 174 13.33 5.34 -2.05
CA GLU A 174 13.07 5.84 -3.40
C GLU A 174 13.30 4.75 -4.45
N VAL A 175 12.29 4.50 -5.27
CA VAL A 175 12.39 3.60 -6.43
C VAL A 175 12.54 4.46 -7.70
N GLY A 176 13.57 4.18 -8.50
CA GLY A 176 13.81 4.91 -9.75
C GLY A 176 12.71 4.69 -10.80
N CYS A 177 12.58 5.63 -11.74
CA CYS A 177 11.61 5.55 -12.84
C CYS A 177 11.78 4.27 -13.68
N ASN A 178 10.65 3.72 -14.15
CA ASN A 178 10.57 2.49 -14.94
C ASN A 178 11.20 1.23 -14.31
N SER A 179 11.52 1.26 -13.01
CA SER A 179 12.01 0.08 -12.29
C SER A 179 10.90 -0.96 -12.15
N VAL A 180 11.26 -2.23 -12.24
CA VAL A 180 10.35 -3.35 -11.92
C VAL A 180 10.86 -4.02 -10.66
N LEU A 181 10.06 -3.97 -9.60
CA LEU A 181 10.28 -4.76 -8.40
C LEU A 181 9.65 -6.14 -8.61
N ASN A 182 10.46 -7.18 -8.50
CA ASN A 182 10.00 -8.56 -8.65
C ASN A 182 9.12 -8.98 -7.46
N PRO A 183 8.26 -10.00 -7.62
CA PRO A 183 7.46 -10.51 -6.51
C PRO A 183 8.35 -10.91 -5.33
N GLY A 184 8.04 -10.41 -4.13
CA GLY A 184 8.83 -10.68 -2.93
C GLY A 184 9.97 -9.69 -2.69
N THR A 185 10.03 -8.59 -3.43
CA THR A 185 11.07 -7.57 -3.21
C THR A 185 10.88 -6.88 -1.86
N VAL A 186 11.93 -6.84 -1.05
CA VAL A 186 11.95 -6.14 0.23
C VAL A 186 13.13 -5.17 0.22
N ILE A 187 12.86 -3.88 0.42
CA ILE A 187 13.88 -2.83 0.51
C ILE A 187 13.77 -2.20 1.89
N GLY A 188 14.80 -2.33 2.72
CA GLY A 188 14.87 -1.71 4.04
C GLY A 188 14.99 -0.18 3.98
N ARG A 189 14.96 0.46 5.15
CA ARG A 189 15.21 1.91 5.32
C ARG A 189 16.61 2.32 4.88
#